data_AF-Q14MM1-F1
#
_entry.id   AF-Q14MM1-F1
#
_cell.length_a   1.000
_cell.length_b   1.000
_cell.length_c   1.000
_cell.angle_alpha   90.00
_cell.angle_beta   90.00
_cell.angle_gamma   90.00
#
_symmetry.space_group_name_H-M   'P 1'
#
loop_
_entity.id
_entity.type
_entity.pdbx_description
1 polymer ?
#
loop_
_entity_poly.entity_id
_entity_poly.type
_entity_poly.pdbx_seq_one_letter_code
_entity_poly.pdbx_strand_id
1 'polypeptide(L)' 'MNSELRYWFPKGTDFNNVSQKRIDWVVNNVINEKLRPCLKWISAKEMFLHNI' A
#
# COMPACT_ATOMS: atom_id res chain seq x y z
N MET A 1 -10.97 -1.17 3.03
CA MET A 1 -9.68 -0.57 2.64
C MET A 1 -8.44 -1.40 3.03
N ASN A 2 -8.59 -2.62 3.56
CA ASN A 2 -7.46 -3.57 3.78
C ASN A 2 -7.42 -4.72 2.74
N SER A 3 -8.23 -4.65 1.69
CA SER A 3 -8.33 -5.69 0.67
C SER A 3 -7.02 -5.86 -0.10
N GLU A 4 -6.35 -4.77 -0.46
CA GLU A 4 -5.08 -4.85 -1.20
C GLU A 4 -3.95 -5.35 -0.31
N LEU A 5 -3.87 -4.89 0.93
CA LEU A 5 -2.89 -5.40 1.86
C LEU A 5 -3.10 -6.91 2.10
N ARG A 6 -4.36 -7.37 2.15
CA ARG A 6 -4.71 -8.80 2.25
C ARG A 6 -4.49 -9.60 0.97
N TYR A 7 -4.49 -8.96 -0.19
CA TYR A 7 -4.12 -9.60 -1.45
C TYR A 7 -2.63 -9.98 -1.44
N TRP A 8 -1.78 -9.06 -0.95
CA TRP A 8 -0.34 -9.29 -0.86
C TRP A 8 0.09 -10.08 0.38
N PHE A 9 -0.64 -9.92 1.49
CA PHE A 9 -0.42 -10.61 2.77
C PHE A 9 -1.73 -11.25 3.24
N PRO A 10 -2.04 -12.46 2.75
CA PRO A 10 -3.26 -13.17 3.12
C PRO A 10 -3.41 -13.35 4.62
N LYS A 11 -4.65 -13.57 5.08
CA LYS A 11 -4.93 -13.83 6.50
C LYS A 11 -4.07 -14.99 7.00
N GLY A 12 -3.40 -14.79 8.14
CA GLY A 12 -2.48 -15.77 8.72
C GLY A 12 -1.02 -15.61 8.27
N THR A 13 -0.71 -14.59 7.46
CA THR A 13 0.69 -14.21 7.19
C THR A 13 1.38 -13.80 8.49
N ASP A 14 2.45 -14.50 8.84
CA ASP A 14 3.35 -14.10 9.92
C ASP A 14 4.40 -13.12 9.38
N PHE A 15 4.27 -11.85 9.77
CA PHE A 15 5.17 -10.78 9.32
C PHE A 15 6.60 -10.94 9.84
N ASN A 16 6.86 -11.74 10.89
CA ASN A 16 8.22 -12.04 11.34
C ASN A 16 9.01 -12.84 10.28
N ASN A 17 8.30 -13.58 9.42
CA ASN A 17 8.88 -14.35 8.33
C ASN A 17 8.86 -13.61 6.98
N VAL A 18 8.44 -12.35 6.98
CA VAL A 18 8.44 -11.49 5.78
C VAL A 18 9.55 -10.48 5.92
N SER A 19 10.42 -10.40 4.92
CA SER A 19 11.48 -9.40 4.92
C SER A 19 10.89 -7.99 4.89
N GLN A 20 11.49 -7.08 5.66
CA GLN A 20 11.07 -5.67 5.67
C GLN A 20 11.08 -5.08 4.25
N LYS A 21 12.08 -5.43 3.44
CA LYS A 21 12.17 -5.04 2.02
C LYS A 21 10.91 -5.39 1.22
N ARG A 22 10.31 -6.56 1.46
CA ARG A 22 9.07 -6.97 0.78
C ARG A 22 7.87 -6.16 1.25
N ILE A 23 7.78 -5.90 2.56
CA ILE A 23 6.73 -5.06 3.15
C ILE A 23 6.81 -3.66 2.57
N ASP A 24 7.99 -3.06 2.58
CA ASP A 24 8.24 -1.71 2.07
C ASP A 24 7.92 -1.61 0.58
N TRP A 25 8.29 -2.63 -0.20
CA TRP A 25 7.96 -2.64 -1.62
C TRP A 25 6.44 -2.65 -1.86
N VAL A 26 5.71 -3.54 -1.20
CA VAL A 26 4.24 -3.63 -1.34
C VAL A 26 3.56 -2.34 -0.91
N VAL A 27 3.92 -1.81 0.26
CA VAL A 27 3.25 -0.61 0.80
C VAL A 27 3.61 0.61 -0.02
N ASN A 28 4.91 0.90 -0.18
CA ASN A 28 5.37 2.19 -0.71
C ASN A 28 5.34 2.26 -2.23
N ASN A 29 5.51 1.14 -2.94
CA ASN A 29 5.65 1.15 -4.40
C ASN A 29 4.44 0.54 -5.12
N VAL A 30 3.55 -0.17 -4.42
CA VAL A 30 2.33 -0.75 -5.01
C VAL A 30 1.09 -0.06 -4.48
N ILE A 31 0.83 -0.17 -3.17
CA ILE A 31 -0.45 0.28 -2.59
C ILE A 31 -0.55 1.81 -2.57
N ASN A 32 0.53 2.49 -2.19
CA ASN A 32 0.56 3.94 -2.03
C ASN A 32 0.67 4.68 -3.37
N GLU A 33 1.32 4.08 -4.37
CA GLU A 33 1.43 4.62 -5.73
C GLU A 33 0.19 4.36 -6.60
N LYS A 34 -0.68 3.43 -6.19
CA LYS A 34 -1.90 3.12 -6.94
C LYS A 34 -2.82 4.34 -7.06
N LEU A 35 -3.18 4.69 -8.29
CA LEU A 35 -4.18 5.72 -8.58
C LEU A 35 -5.56 5.28 -8.13
N ARG A 36 -6.31 6.19 -7.51
CA ARG A 36 -7.63 5.88 -6.95
C ARG A 36 -8.70 6.79 -7.55
N PRO A 37 -9.80 6.23 -8.11
CA PRO A 37 -10.89 7.04 -8.63
C PRO A 37 -11.48 7.97 -7.58
N CYS A 38 -11.58 7.52 -6.32
CA CYS A 38 -12.07 8.33 -5.21
C CYS A 38 -11.16 9.51 -4.82
N LEU A 39 -9.91 9.52 -5.28
CA LEU A 39 -8.96 10.62 -5.09
C LEU A 39 -8.82 11.48 -6.36
N LYS A 40 -9.78 11.43 -7.30
CA LYS A 40 -9.64 12.08 -8.62
C LYS A 40 -8.44 11.55 -9.42
N TRP A 41 -8.18 10.25 -9.32
CA TRP A 41 -7.11 9.54 -10.05
C TRP A 41 -5.69 9.96 -9.68
N ILE A 42 -5.47 10.51 -8.48
CA ILE A 42 -4.14 10.64 -7.87
C ILE A 42 -3.85 9.47 -6.93
N SER A 43 -2.58 9.28 -6.58
CA SER A 43 -2.16 8.25 -5.64
C SER A 43 -2.37 8.69 -4.18
N ALA A 44 -2.40 7.72 -3.25
CA ALA A 44 -2.48 8.06 -1.83
C ALA A 44 -1.22 8.80 -1.35
N LYS A 45 -0.06 8.45 -1.92
CA LYS A 45 1.22 9.13 -1.65
C LYS A 45 1.18 10.58 -2.11
N GLU A 46 0.70 10.82 -3.33
CA GLU A 46 0.59 12.16 -3.91
C GLU A 46 -0.36 13.02 -3.05
N MET A 47 -1.53 12.49 -2.71
CA MET A 47 -2.49 13.20 -1.87
C MET A 47 -1.91 13.55 -0.48
N PHE A 48 -1.12 12.66 0.12
CA PHE A 48 -0.44 12.93 1.39
C PHE A 48 0.60 14.07 1.27
N LEU A 49 1.39 14.08 0.20
CA LEU A 49 2.43 15.10 -0.03
C LEU A 49 1.86 16.49 -0.35
N HIS A 50 0.69 16.56 -0.98
CA HIS A 50 0.04 17.83 -1.30
C HIS A 50 -0.75 18.47 -0.14
N ASN A 51 -0.97 17.73 0.95
CA ASN A 51 -1.72 18.19 2.13
C ASN A 51 -0.81 18.64 3.30
N ILE A 52 0.43 19.06 3.02
CA ILE A 52 1.38 19.65 3.99
C ILE A 52 1.74 21.06 3.55
#